data_AF-A0A662R0S5-F1
#
_entry.id   AF-A0A662R0S5-F1
#
_cell.length_a   1.000
_cell.length_b   1.000
_cell.length_c   1.000
_cell.angle_alpha   90.00
_cell.angle_beta   90.00
_cell.angle_gamma   90.00
#
_symmetry.space_group_name_H-M   'P 1'
#
loop_
_entity.id
_entity.type
_entity.pdbx_description
1 polymer ?
#
loop_
_entity_poly.entity_id
_entity_poly.type
_entity_poly.pdbx_seq_one_letter_code
_entity_poly.pdbx_strand_id
1 'polypeptide(L)' 'MIDVVRIKEVEENVVLRKEDFESLIWEMESLMESIEVLSDKDLMEQIIESEKDIKEGKIFKIKTEDDLNNLFME' A
#
# COMPACT_ATOMS: atom_id res chain seq x y z
N MET A 1 6.15 34.93 14.75
CA MET A 1 5.31 35.07 13.55
C MET A 1 4.65 33.72 13.33
N ILE A 2 3.33 33.67 13.16
CA ILE A 2 2.61 32.43 12.84
C ILE A 2 2.27 32.53 11.35
N ASP A 3 2.81 31.61 10.55
CA ASP A 3 2.52 31.54 9.13
C ASP A 3 1.18 30.83 8.92
N VAL A 4 0.26 31.49 8.24
CA VAL A 4 -1.13 31.05 8.05
C VAL A 4 -1.41 30.94 6.56
N VAL A 5 -1.98 29.80 6.14
CA VAL A 5 -2.31 29.53 4.73
C VAL A 5 -3.82 29.70 4.56
N ARG A 6 -4.23 30.48 3.54
CA ARG A 6 -5.63 30.79 3.26
C ARG A 6 -6.10 30.01 2.03
N ILE A 7 -7.06 29.11 2.23
CA ILE A 7 -7.64 28.29 1.16
C ILE A 7 -9.03 28.85 0.84
N LYS A 8 -9.30 29.09 -0.44
CA LYS A 8 -10.62 29.49 -0.92
C LYS A 8 -11.47 28.24 -1.14
N GLU A 9 -12.44 27.99 -0.27
CA GLU A 9 -13.59 27.16 -0.63
C GLU A 9 -14.66 28.01 -1.32
N VAL A 10 -15.56 27.34 -2.03
CA VAL A 10 -16.54 27.95 -2.95
C VAL A 10 -17.58 28.82 -2.23
N GLU A 11 -17.73 28.74 -0.90
CA GLU A 11 -18.65 29.63 -0.15
C GLU A 11 -18.12 30.21 1.18
N GLU A 12 -17.03 29.71 1.79
CA GLU A 12 -16.41 30.31 2.99
C GLU A 12 -14.87 30.18 2.97
N ASN A 13 -14.15 31.08 3.66
CA ASN A 13 -12.68 31.01 3.74
C ASN A 13 -12.27 30.20 4.97
N VAL A 14 -11.66 29.03 4.76
CA VAL A 14 -11.06 28.23 5.84
C VAL A 14 -9.65 28.75 6.11
N VAL A 15 -9.36 29.03 7.39
CA VAL A 15 -8.06 29.51 7.85
C VAL A 15 -7.42 28.40 8.69
N LEU A 16 -6.32 27.85 8.19
CA LEU A 16 -5.55 26.81 8.87
C LEU A 16 -4.15 27.33 9.20
N ARG A 17 -3.59 26.85 10.31
CA ARG A 17 -2.16 27.03 10.54
C ARG A 17 -1.42 26.23 9.48
N LYS A 18 -0.27 26.75 9.06
CA LYS A 18 0.55 26.09 8.04
C LYS A 18 0.90 24.65 8.42
N GLU A 19 1.27 24.41 9.68
CA GLU A 19 1.64 23.07 10.19
C GLU A 19 0.48 22.08 10.07
N ASP A 20 -0.74 22.50 10.46
CA ASP A 20 -1.94 21.66 10.38
C ASP A 20 -2.28 21.32 8.91
N PHE A 21 -2.07 22.28 8.00
CA PHE A 21 -2.27 22.06 6.57
C PHE A 21 -1.24 21.09 5.97
N GLU A 22 0.04 21.26 6.30
CA GLU A 22 1.10 20.35 5.83
C GLU A 22 0.90 18.92 6.35
N SER A 23 0.47 18.77 7.61
CA SER A 23 0.10 17.46 8.17
C SER A 23 -1.07 16.83 7.41
N LEU A 24 -2.10 17.61 7.09
CA LEU A 24 -3.26 17.12 6.34
C LEU A 24 -2.89 16.65 4.93
N ILE A 25 -2.01 17.39 4.24
CA ILE A 25 -1.51 16.99 2.91
C ILE A 25 -0.77 15.65 3.01
N TRP A 26 0.11 15.48 4.00
CA TRP A 26 0.85 14.23 4.17
C TRP A 26 -0.08 13.04 4.43
N GLU A 27 -1.11 13.21 5.27
CA GLU A 27 -2.12 12.18 5.50
C GLU A 27 -2.92 11.86 4.22
N MET A 28 -3.27 12.87 3.44
CA MET A 28 -3.97 12.69 2.16
C MET A 28 -3.12 11.96 1.13
N GLU A 29 -1.83 12.25 1.04
CA GLU A 29 -0.89 11.54 0.14
C GLU A 29 -0.77 10.06 0.52
N SER A 30 -0.62 9.75 1.82
CA SER A 30 -0.57 8.37 2.31
C SER A 30 -1.88 7.59 2.04
N LEU A 31 -3.03 8.25 2.21
CA LEU A 31 -4.33 7.69 1.86
C LEU A 31 -4.47 7.47 0.34
N MET A 32 -3.98 8.40 -0.47
CA MET A 32 -4.01 8.29 -1.93
C MET A 32 -3.16 7.11 -2.41
N GLU A 33 -1.95 6.95 -1.87
CA GLU A 33 -1.08 5.80 -2.16
C GLU A 33 -1.75 4.47 -1.77
N SER A 34 -2.39 4.43 -0.59
CA SER A 34 -3.13 3.25 -0.15
C SER A 34 -4.33 2.93 -1.06
N ILE A 35 -5.04 3.95 -1.54
CA ILE A 35 -6.15 3.80 -2.50
C ILE A 35 -5.62 3.33 -3.85
N GLU A 36 -4.49 3.84 -4.30
CA GLU A 36 -3.86 3.43 -5.57
C GLU A 36 -3.54 1.93 -5.55
N VAL A 37 -2.90 1.45 -4.48
CA VAL A 37 -2.64 0.02 -4.25
C VAL A 37 -3.92 -0.81 -4.23
N LEU A 38 -4.97 -0.34 -3.53
CA LEU A 38 -6.26 -1.05 -3.47
C LEU A 38 -7.05 -0.97 -4.78
N SER A 39 -6.76 0.02 -5.64
CA SER A 39 -7.40 0.18 -6.95
C SER A 39 -6.78 -0.70 -8.02
N ASP A 40 -5.56 -1.20 -7.79
CA ASP A 40 -4.92 -2.18 -8.65
C ASP A 40 -5.64 -3.53 -8.51
N LYS A 41 -6.50 -3.80 -9.49
CA LYS A 41 -7.30 -5.02 -9.56
C LYS A 41 -6.43 -6.27 -9.66
N ASP A 42 -5.34 -6.20 -10.42
CA ASP A 42 -4.46 -7.34 -10.66
C ASP A 42 -3.74 -7.71 -9.36
N LEU A 43 -3.24 -6.71 -8.62
CA LEU A 43 -2.63 -6.92 -7.31
C LEU A 43 -3.63 -7.49 -6.29
N MET A 44 -4.86 -6.96 -6.24
CA MET A 44 -5.90 -7.45 -5.34
C MET A 44 -6.33 -8.88 -5.67
N GLU A 45 -6.43 -9.24 -6.95
CA GLU A 45 -6.71 -10.62 -7.38
C GLU A 45 -5.58 -11.57 -6.95
N GLN A 46 -4.31 -11.19 -7.13
CA GLN A 46 -3.16 -11.98 -6.68
C GLN A 46 -3.12 -12.19 -5.16
N ILE A 47 -3.49 -11.17 -4.38
CA ILE A 47 -3.59 -11.28 -2.93
C ILE A 47 -4.68 -12.28 -2.54
N ILE A 48 -5.86 -12.19 -3.15
CA ILE A 48 -6.98 -13.10 -2.88
C ILE A 48 -6.63 -14.54 -3.25
N GLU A 49 -6.00 -14.76 -4.40
CA GLU A 49 -5.52 -16.09 -4.80
C GLU A 49 -4.46 -16.63 -3.84
N SER A 50 -3.51 -15.79 -3.42
CA SER A 50 -2.50 -16.19 -2.42
C SER A 50 -3.14 -16.59 -1.08
N GLU A 51 -4.12 -15.84 -0.59
CA GLU A 51 -4.83 -16.22 0.63
C GLU A 51 -5.54 -17.58 0.50
N LYS A 52 -6.13 -17.84 -0.67
CA LYS A 52 -6.80 -19.10 -0.97
C LYS A 52 -5.80 -20.26 -1.00
N ASP A 53 -4.68 -20.11 -1.69
CA ASP A 53 -3.65 -21.13 -1.75
C ASP A 53 -3.07 -21.47 -0.38
N ILE A 54 -2.89 -20.47 0.49
CA ILE A 54 -2.47 -20.69 1.88
C ILE A 54 -3.53 -21.50 2.65
N LYS A 55 -4.82 -21.12 2.55
CA LYS A 55 -5.92 -21.82 3.23
C LYS A 55 -6.11 -23.26 2.74
N GLU A 56 -5.91 -23.48 1.45
CA GLU A 56 -6.01 -24.81 0.82
C GLU A 56 -4.73 -25.65 0.99
N GLY A 57 -3.70 -25.10 1.63
CA GLY A 57 -2.42 -25.80 1.86
C GLY A 57 -1.58 -25.98 0.59
N LYS A 58 -1.87 -25.24 -0.47
CA LYS A 58 -1.12 -25.23 -1.75
C LYS A 58 0.13 -24.36 -1.67
N ILE A 59 0.89 -24.54 -0.60
CA ILE A 59 2.09 -23.75 -0.33
C ILE A 59 3.29 -24.57 -0.80
N PHE A 60 3.98 -24.08 -1.82
CA PHE A 60 5.18 -24.73 -2.34
C PHE A 60 6.41 -24.03 -1.78
N LYS A 61 7.27 -24.79 -1.11
CA LYS A 61 8.61 -24.30 -0.76
C LYS A 61 9.46 -24.36 -2.03
N ILE A 62 9.95 -23.22 -2.50
CA ILE A 62 10.94 -23.18 -3.57
C ILE A 62 12.16 -24.00 -3.11
N LYS A 63 12.47 -25.03 -3.88
CA LYS A 63 13.63 -25.89 -3.62
C LYS A 63 14.90 -25.11 -3.96
N THR A 64 15.90 -25.25 -3.10
CA THR A 64 17.22 -24.68 -3.35
C THR A 64 17.95 -25.47 -4.45
N GLU A 65 19.00 -24.91 -5.01
CA GLU A 65 19.86 -25.62 -5.97
C GLU A 65 20.45 -26.90 -5.35
N ASP A 66 20.82 -26.85 -4.07
CA ASP A 66 21.31 -28.01 -3.32
C ASP A 66 20.23 -29.09 -3.17
N ASP A 67 18.96 -28.71 -2.93
CA ASP A 67 17.84 -29.66 -2.90
C ASP A 67 17.65 -30.37 -4.24
N LEU A 68 17.90 -29.68 -5.37
CA LEU A 68 17.84 -30.25 -6.71
C LEU A 68 19.04 -31.16 -6.98
N ASN A 69 20.24 -30.76 -6.59
CA ASN A 69 21.45 -31.57 -6.77
C ASN A 69 21.37 -32.89 -6.00
N ASN A 70 20.79 -32.88 -4.80
CA ASN A 70 20.56 -34.08 -3.98
C ASN A 70 19.49 -35.04 -4.56
N LEU A 71 18.69 -34.62 -5.53
CA LEU A 71 17.72 -35.49 -6.23
C LEU A 71 18.38 -36.36 -7.31
N PHE A 72 19.58 -36.01 -7.76
CA PHE A 72 20.31 -36.69 -8.85
C PHE A 72 21.57 -37.43 -8.39
N MET A 73 21.85 -37.44 -7.08
CA MET A 73 22.93 -38.25 -6.51
C MET A 73 22.31 -39.44 -5.75
N GLU A 74 22.47 -40.65 -6.29
CA GLU A 74 22.18 -41.92 -5.61
C GLU A 74 23.09 -42.15 -4.39
#